data_AF-A0AAX3VN40-F1
#
_entry.id   AF-A0AAX3VN40-F1
#
_cell.length_a   1.000
_cell.length_b   1.000
_cell.length_c   1.000
_cell.angle_alpha   90.00
_cell.angle_beta   90.00
_cell.angle_gamma   90.00
#
_symmetry.space_group_name_H-M   'P 1'
#
loop_
_entity.id
_entity.type
_entity.pdbx_description
1 polymer ?
#
loop_
_entity_poly.entity_id
_entity_poly.type
_entity_poly.pdbx_seq_one_letter_code
_entity_poly.pdbx_strand_id
1 'polypeptide(L)'
;MFKDSSEVLKFIQDEDVKFLDIRFTDLPGVQQHFNIPASTVDEEFFTVGQLFDGSSIRGFANIHESDMQLIPDVSTAYVDPFREAKTLIMIFDIYNPRNGEIYAKDPRQVAKKAEKYLASTGIADTAFFAPEAEFYIFDDVRYEVKQNSSFYSVDSEEGAWNTGRVEEGGNLANKTAYKGGYFPVSPVDKTADLRDDISLKLIESGLVLERAHHEVGTGGQQEINYRFDTMVHSADDILKFKYIVKNTAEMWGKVATFMPKPLFGDNGSGMHTHQSLWLNGEPLFYDEKGYGGLSDIARWYIGGLLKHAAAVLAFTNPTLNSYKRLVKGYEAPVNLVYSAGNRSAAIRIPITGTNPKAKRIEFRAPDASGNPYLAFAAQMMAGLDGIKNRIEPHEPVDKDLYELPPEEAKNIPQVPNSLLDSLEALRNDHEFLLAGGVFTPELIETWIEYKIENEIQPINARPHPYEYELYFGV
;
A
#
# COMPACT_ATOMS: atom_id res chain seq x y z
N MET A 1 13.52 10.48 -12.99
CA MET A 1 13.95 11.77 -13.60
C MET A 1 15.35 11.69 -14.21
N PHE A 2 16.31 11.09 -13.50
CA PHE A 2 17.72 11.02 -13.91
C PHE A 2 18.18 9.58 -14.13
N LYS A 3 19.18 9.40 -14.98
CA LYS A 3 19.84 8.11 -15.27
C LYS A 3 21.16 7.94 -14.54
N ASP A 4 21.84 9.05 -14.25
CA ASP A 4 23.15 9.05 -13.58
C ASP A 4 23.33 10.30 -12.70
N SER A 5 24.40 10.30 -11.91
CA SER A 5 24.73 11.38 -10.97
C SER A 5 25.05 12.70 -11.66
N SER A 6 25.58 12.68 -12.88
CA SER A 6 25.93 13.91 -13.62
C SER A 6 24.70 14.71 -14.00
N GLU A 7 23.61 14.03 -14.37
CA GLU A 7 22.31 14.65 -14.62
C GLU A 7 21.73 15.29 -13.36
N VAL A 8 21.89 14.66 -12.19
CA VAL A 8 21.45 15.22 -10.89
C VAL A 8 22.20 16.49 -10.56
N LEU A 9 23.54 16.46 -10.62
CA LEU A 9 24.38 17.61 -10.29
C LEU A 9 24.09 18.80 -11.21
N LYS A 10 23.95 18.52 -12.51
CA LYS A 10 23.55 19.53 -13.49
C LYS A 10 22.19 20.11 -13.15
N PHE A 11 21.20 19.27 -12.82
CA PHE A 11 19.87 19.74 -12.45
C PHE A 11 19.91 20.62 -11.20
N ILE A 12 20.64 20.21 -10.15
CA ILE A 12 20.79 21.00 -8.92
C ILE A 12 21.30 22.41 -9.25
N GLN A 13 22.28 22.52 -10.14
CA GLN A 13 22.85 23.80 -10.58
C GLN A 13 21.88 24.61 -11.45
N ASP A 14 21.34 24.00 -12.52
CA ASP A 14 20.52 24.67 -13.52
C ASP A 14 19.20 25.18 -12.91
N GLU A 15 18.64 24.42 -11.97
CA GLU A 15 17.36 24.71 -11.34
C GLU A 15 17.48 25.46 -10.01
N ASP A 16 18.69 25.81 -9.58
CA ASP A 16 18.99 26.51 -8.33
C ASP A 16 18.37 25.80 -7.10
N VAL A 17 18.50 24.47 -7.06
CA VAL A 17 18.02 23.64 -5.94
C VAL A 17 18.78 24.00 -4.67
N LYS A 18 18.06 24.22 -3.58
CA LYS A 18 18.64 24.65 -2.29
C LYS A 18 18.94 23.48 -1.36
N PHE A 19 18.09 22.45 -1.39
CA PHE A 19 18.23 21.28 -0.53
C PHE A 19 18.03 19.99 -1.31
N LEU A 20 18.79 18.98 -0.91
CA LEU A 20 18.46 17.58 -1.19
C LEU A 20 17.75 17.01 0.05
N ASP A 21 16.53 16.53 -0.15
CA ASP A 21 15.75 15.81 0.85
C ASP A 21 15.99 14.31 0.69
N ILE A 22 16.77 13.77 1.62
CA ILE A 22 17.18 12.38 1.64
C ILE A 22 16.06 11.58 2.27
N ARG A 23 15.45 10.65 1.52
CA ARG A 23 14.35 9.81 2.00
C ARG A 23 14.72 8.34 2.03
N PHE A 24 14.22 7.64 3.03
CA PHE A 24 14.27 6.19 3.16
C PHE A 24 13.02 5.72 3.91
N THR A 25 12.73 4.42 3.91
CA THR A 25 11.49 3.91 4.49
C THR A 25 11.77 3.03 5.70
N ASP A 26 11.12 3.30 6.82
CA ASP A 26 11.23 2.46 8.01
C ASP A 26 10.44 1.16 7.88
N LEU A 27 10.60 0.24 8.84
CA LEU A 27 10.00 -1.08 8.76
C LEU A 27 8.46 -1.02 8.60
N PRO A 28 7.69 -0.23 9.39
CA PRO A 28 6.24 -0.10 9.21
C PRO A 28 5.76 0.47 7.87
N GLY A 29 6.61 1.20 7.14
CA GLY A 29 6.27 1.75 5.82
C GLY A 29 6.11 3.27 5.77
N VAL A 30 6.70 4.00 6.70
CA VAL A 30 6.71 5.48 6.69
C VAL A 30 8.03 5.97 6.15
N GLN A 31 7.97 6.85 5.14
CA GLN A 31 9.15 7.57 4.68
C GLN A 31 9.68 8.49 5.77
N GLN A 32 10.92 8.26 6.14
CA GLN A 32 11.75 9.11 6.99
C GLN A 32 12.55 10.05 6.10
N HIS A 33 12.93 11.21 6.62
CA HIS A 33 13.72 12.14 5.84
C HIS A 33 14.61 13.05 6.70
N PHE A 34 15.67 13.57 6.07
CA PHE A 34 16.41 14.72 6.56
C PHE A 34 17.00 15.49 5.37
N ASN A 35 17.36 16.75 5.62
CA ASN A 35 17.84 17.66 4.59
C ASN A 35 19.33 17.90 4.68
N ILE A 36 19.97 18.00 3.52
CA ILE A 36 21.31 18.59 3.38
C ILE A 36 21.27 19.77 2.40
N PRO A 37 22.13 20.79 2.58
CA PRO A 37 22.28 21.84 1.57
C PRO A 37 22.72 21.22 0.24
N ALA A 38 22.07 21.58 -0.86
CA ALA A 38 22.39 21.00 -2.17
C ALA A 38 23.84 21.28 -2.60
N SER A 39 24.47 22.34 -2.05
CA SER A 39 25.88 22.66 -2.27
C SER A 39 26.87 21.64 -1.70
N THR A 40 26.42 20.71 -0.85
CA THR A 40 27.27 19.62 -0.32
C THR A 40 27.14 18.33 -1.13
N VAL A 41 26.35 18.34 -2.21
CA VAL A 41 26.19 17.19 -3.11
C VAL A 41 27.21 17.31 -4.23
N ASP A 42 28.21 16.44 -4.21
CA ASP A 42 29.25 16.31 -5.24
C ASP A 42 29.23 14.91 -5.86
N GLU A 43 30.22 14.57 -6.70
CA GLU A 43 30.31 13.24 -7.32
C GLU A 43 30.53 12.12 -6.28
N GLU A 44 31.27 12.40 -5.20
CA GLU A 44 31.59 11.43 -4.16
C GLU A 44 30.37 11.10 -3.30
N PHE A 45 29.44 12.05 -3.12
CA PHE A 45 28.16 11.83 -2.44
C PHE A 45 27.41 10.59 -2.95
N PHE A 46 27.47 10.29 -4.25
CA PHE A 46 26.73 9.16 -4.84
C PHE A 46 27.36 7.80 -4.58
N THR A 47 28.62 7.75 -4.14
CA THR A 47 29.33 6.51 -3.81
C THR A 47 29.54 6.34 -2.31
N VAL A 48 29.78 7.44 -1.58
CA VAL A 48 29.96 7.44 -0.13
C VAL A 48 28.63 7.56 0.62
N GLY A 49 27.65 8.28 0.08
CA GLY A 49 26.34 8.44 0.70
C GLY A 49 26.36 9.27 1.99
N GLN A 50 25.41 8.99 2.89
CA GLN A 50 25.23 9.70 4.16
C GLN A 50 25.03 8.74 5.33
N LEU A 51 25.61 9.08 6.48
CA LEU A 51 25.40 8.33 7.72
C LEU A 51 24.17 8.84 8.48
N PHE A 52 23.49 7.95 9.19
CA PHE A 52 22.40 8.30 10.10
C PHE A 52 22.33 7.32 11.30
N ASP A 53 21.63 7.75 12.35
CA ASP A 53 21.34 6.91 13.51
C ASP A 53 20.10 6.03 13.26
N GLY A 54 20.36 4.75 12.99
CA GLY A 54 19.34 3.73 12.80
C GLY A 54 18.63 3.28 14.07
N SER A 55 19.13 3.60 15.27
CA SER A 55 18.50 3.18 16.53
C SER A 55 17.22 3.93 16.87
N SER A 56 17.06 5.11 16.27
CA SER A 56 15.85 5.93 16.35
C SER A 56 14.78 5.53 15.31
N ILE A 57 15.10 4.58 14.42
CA ILE A 57 14.19 4.14 13.36
C ILE A 57 13.48 2.85 13.78
N ARG A 58 12.16 2.85 13.62
CA ARG A 58 11.28 1.74 14.05
C ARG A 58 11.67 0.45 13.33
N GLY A 59 11.99 -0.59 14.11
CA GLY A 59 12.33 -1.92 13.61
C GLY A 59 13.76 -2.08 13.07
N PHE A 60 14.64 -1.09 13.27
CA PHE A 60 16.01 -1.12 12.73
C PHE A 60 17.05 -1.64 13.73
N ALA A 61 18.07 -0.84 14.05
CA ALA A 61 19.23 -1.28 14.80
C ALA A 61 19.04 -1.04 16.30
N ASN A 62 19.73 -1.84 17.10
CA ASN A 62 19.88 -1.51 18.51
C ASN A 62 20.94 -0.41 18.69
N ILE A 63 20.94 0.25 19.85
CA ILE A 63 21.86 1.36 20.17
C ILE A 63 23.35 1.01 19.97
N HIS A 64 23.75 -0.26 20.11
CA HIS A 64 25.15 -0.69 19.95
C HIS A 64 25.60 -0.89 18.49
N GLU A 65 24.66 -0.84 17.53
CA GLU A 65 24.88 -0.97 16.08
C GLU A 65 24.12 0.13 15.32
N SER A 66 24.04 1.33 15.91
CA SER A 66 23.20 2.43 15.44
C SER A 66 23.59 2.99 14.08
N ASP A 67 24.88 3.11 13.79
CA ASP A 67 25.34 3.83 12.59
C ASP A 67 25.00 3.04 11.33
N MET A 68 24.23 3.68 10.44
CA MET A 68 23.80 3.13 9.15
C MET A 68 24.17 4.09 8.02
N GLN A 69 24.31 3.56 6.81
CA GLN A 69 24.70 4.32 5.61
C GLN A 69 23.58 4.33 4.58
N LEU A 70 23.29 5.49 4.02
CA LEU A 70 22.30 5.73 2.97
C LEU A 70 23.02 5.98 1.64
N ILE A 71 22.73 5.17 0.63
CA ILE A 71 23.26 5.33 -0.74
C ILE A 71 22.12 5.77 -1.67
N PRO A 72 22.30 6.84 -2.47
CA PRO A 72 21.23 7.41 -3.29
C PRO A 72 20.83 6.53 -4.47
N ASP A 73 19.54 6.54 -4.81
CA ASP A 73 19.01 6.04 -6.06
C ASP A 73 18.48 7.20 -6.92
N VAL A 74 19.31 7.65 -7.88
CA VAL A 74 19.03 8.83 -8.72
C VAL A 74 17.78 8.71 -9.57
N SER A 75 17.34 7.47 -9.86
CA SER A 75 16.15 7.23 -10.68
C SER A 75 14.87 7.73 -10.01
N THR A 76 14.87 7.74 -8.67
CA THR A 76 13.72 8.07 -7.82
C THR A 76 13.46 9.56 -7.64
N ALA A 77 14.38 10.41 -8.13
CA ALA A 77 14.38 11.82 -7.79
C ALA A 77 13.21 12.60 -8.43
N TYR A 78 12.67 13.56 -7.69
CA TYR A 78 11.64 14.50 -8.13
C TYR A 78 11.69 15.80 -7.29
N VAL A 79 11.18 16.90 -7.83
CA VAL A 79 11.11 18.18 -7.10
C VAL A 79 9.93 18.15 -6.13
N ASP A 80 10.15 18.59 -4.90
CA ASP A 80 9.09 18.74 -3.90
C ASP A 80 8.13 19.87 -4.30
N PRO A 81 6.82 19.62 -4.51
CA PRO A 81 5.88 20.64 -4.95
C PRO A 81 5.33 21.51 -3.82
N PHE A 82 5.70 21.25 -2.55
CA PHE A 82 5.13 21.90 -1.37
C PHE A 82 6.11 22.84 -0.67
N ARG A 83 7.41 22.58 -0.78
CA ARG A 83 8.43 23.34 -0.05
C ARG A 83 8.69 24.71 -0.64
N GLU A 84 8.75 25.72 0.24
CA GLU A 84 9.07 27.10 -0.12
C GLU A 84 10.47 27.22 -0.75
N ALA A 85 11.49 26.61 -0.11
CA ALA A 85 12.80 26.49 -0.71
C ALA A 85 12.80 25.31 -1.69
N LYS A 86 13.24 25.54 -2.94
CA LYS A 86 13.29 24.50 -3.96
C LYS A 86 14.13 23.32 -3.49
N THR A 87 13.50 22.16 -3.43
CA THR A 87 14.07 20.94 -2.89
C THR A 87 13.95 19.82 -3.90
N LEU A 88 15.04 19.08 -4.08
CA LEU A 88 15.03 17.81 -4.77
C LEU A 88 14.86 16.69 -3.74
N ILE A 89 13.88 15.82 -3.92
CA ILE A 89 13.69 14.61 -3.12
C ILE A 89 14.41 13.46 -3.82
N MET A 90 15.06 12.58 -3.06
CA MET A 90 15.63 11.34 -3.58
C MET A 90 15.54 10.22 -2.54
N ILE A 91 15.26 9.00 -2.99
CA ILE A 91 15.15 7.81 -2.15
C ILE A 91 16.51 7.12 -2.09
N PHE A 92 16.85 6.60 -0.90
CA PHE A 92 18.12 5.98 -0.60
C PHE A 92 17.90 4.55 -0.08
N ASP A 93 18.85 3.69 -0.40
CA ASP A 93 18.96 2.34 0.15
C ASP A 93 19.91 2.33 1.34
N ILE A 94 19.70 1.40 2.28
CA ILE A 94 20.45 1.33 3.53
C ILE A 94 21.49 0.20 3.47
N TYR A 95 22.68 0.53 3.94
CA TYR A 95 23.85 -0.34 4.01
C TYR A 95 24.47 -0.29 5.41
N ASN A 96 25.15 -1.38 5.78
CA ASN A 96 26.00 -1.41 6.95
C ASN A 96 27.33 -0.70 6.65
N PRO A 97 27.67 0.41 7.32
CA PRO A 97 28.87 1.19 7.03
C PRO A 97 30.18 0.46 7.35
N ARG A 98 30.14 -0.61 8.16
CA ARG A 98 31.34 -1.33 8.61
C ARG A 98 31.84 -2.34 7.59
N ASN A 99 30.92 -2.98 6.86
CA ASN A 99 31.24 -4.05 5.91
C ASN A 99 30.70 -3.80 4.49
N GLY A 100 29.90 -2.74 4.29
CA GLY A 100 29.30 -2.39 3.01
C GLY A 100 28.16 -3.32 2.58
N GLU A 101 27.70 -4.22 3.45
CA GLU A 101 26.62 -5.14 3.13
C GLU A 101 25.26 -4.43 3.14
N ILE A 102 24.34 -4.94 2.31
CA ILE A 102 22.95 -4.49 2.29
C ILE A 102 22.32 -4.70 3.66
N TYR A 103 21.63 -3.68 4.17
CA TYR A 103 20.91 -3.83 5.42
C TYR A 103 19.67 -4.73 5.23
N ALA A 104 19.63 -5.85 5.94
CA ALA A 104 18.63 -6.89 5.72
C ALA A 104 17.19 -6.44 6.02
N LYS A 105 17.02 -5.42 6.87
CA LYS A 105 15.71 -4.88 7.29
C LYS A 105 15.31 -3.61 6.55
N ASP A 106 16.08 -3.18 5.55
CA ASP A 106 15.65 -2.15 4.61
C ASP A 106 14.54 -2.70 3.69
N PRO A 107 13.31 -2.18 3.80
CA PRO A 107 12.20 -2.64 2.96
C PRO A 107 12.47 -2.52 1.46
N ARG A 108 13.14 -1.44 1.04
CA ARG A 108 13.40 -1.18 -0.38
C ARG A 108 14.39 -2.20 -0.95
N GLN A 109 15.41 -2.55 -0.17
CA GLN A 109 16.35 -3.62 -0.54
C GLN A 109 15.70 -5.00 -0.56
N VAL A 110 14.72 -5.28 0.30
CA VAL A 110 13.92 -6.52 0.23
C VAL A 110 13.19 -6.61 -1.12
N ALA A 111 12.54 -5.53 -1.56
CA ALA A 111 11.89 -5.49 -2.86
C ALA A 111 12.89 -5.63 -4.03
N LYS A 112 14.05 -4.96 -3.97
CA LYS A 112 15.13 -5.12 -4.97
C LYS A 112 15.67 -6.56 -5.02
N LYS A 113 15.83 -7.21 -3.87
CA LYS A 113 16.21 -8.64 -3.81
C LYS A 113 15.14 -9.52 -4.44
N ALA A 114 13.86 -9.22 -4.24
CA ALA A 114 12.77 -9.97 -4.85
C ALA A 114 12.79 -9.87 -6.38
N GLU A 115 12.99 -8.70 -6.96
CA GLU A 115 13.14 -8.54 -8.43
C GLU A 115 14.38 -9.28 -8.96
N LYS A 116 15.51 -9.19 -8.26
CA LYS A 116 16.72 -9.96 -8.61
C LYS A 116 16.47 -11.46 -8.54
N TYR A 117 15.74 -11.92 -7.52
CA TYR A 117 15.38 -13.32 -7.38
C TYR A 117 14.48 -13.78 -8.52
N LEU A 118 13.44 -13.01 -8.88
CA LEU A 118 12.59 -13.26 -10.04
C LEU A 118 13.43 -13.55 -11.29
N ALA A 119 14.32 -12.63 -11.66
CA ALA A 119 15.22 -12.78 -12.79
C ALA A 119 16.10 -14.04 -12.68
N SER A 120 16.63 -14.33 -11.48
CA SER A 120 17.47 -15.51 -11.24
C SER A 120 16.73 -16.85 -11.41
N THR A 121 15.39 -16.86 -11.26
CA THR A 121 14.60 -18.09 -11.46
C THR A 121 14.43 -18.48 -12.92
N GLY A 122 14.64 -17.53 -13.85
CA GLY A 122 14.34 -17.71 -15.27
C GLY A 122 12.85 -17.78 -15.62
N ILE A 123 11.94 -17.59 -14.65
CA ILE A 123 10.49 -17.55 -14.88
C ILE A 123 10.09 -16.28 -15.65
N ALA A 124 10.64 -15.14 -15.23
CA ALA A 124 10.38 -13.80 -15.75
C ALA A 124 11.58 -12.90 -15.44
N ASP A 125 11.72 -11.79 -16.16
CA ASP A 125 12.71 -10.75 -15.84
C ASP A 125 12.09 -9.51 -15.20
N THR A 126 10.77 -9.32 -15.38
CA THR A 126 10.06 -8.13 -14.95
C THR A 126 8.73 -8.52 -14.31
N ALA A 127 8.42 -7.92 -13.16
CA ALA A 127 7.10 -7.95 -12.55
C ALA A 127 6.54 -6.53 -12.48
N PHE A 128 5.38 -6.32 -13.11
CA PHE A 128 4.68 -5.04 -13.06
C PHE A 128 3.61 -5.05 -11.98
N PHE A 129 3.57 -3.96 -11.21
CA PHE A 129 2.61 -3.72 -10.15
C PHE A 129 1.83 -2.41 -10.40
N ALA A 130 0.53 -2.42 -10.16
CA ALA A 130 -0.30 -1.21 -10.18
C ALA A 130 -1.22 -1.20 -8.96
N PRO A 131 -0.85 -0.49 -7.87
CA PRO A 131 -1.69 -0.37 -6.70
C PRO A 131 -2.74 0.74 -6.88
N GLU A 132 -3.99 0.43 -6.57
CA GLU A 132 -5.11 1.40 -6.51
C GLU A 132 -5.37 1.74 -5.05
N ALA A 133 -4.67 2.74 -4.51
CA ALA A 133 -4.79 3.14 -3.11
C ALA A 133 -5.93 4.14 -2.90
N GLU A 134 -7.05 3.64 -2.42
CA GLU A 134 -8.20 4.46 -2.00
C GLU A 134 -7.84 5.26 -0.73
N PHE A 135 -8.47 6.41 -0.54
CA PHE A 135 -8.25 7.27 0.63
C PHE A 135 -9.49 8.09 0.99
N TYR A 136 -9.53 8.64 2.19
CA TYR A 136 -10.54 9.60 2.61
C TYR A 136 -9.93 10.99 2.79
N ILE A 137 -10.72 12.03 2.53
CA ILE A 137 -10.40 13.42 2.85
C ILE A 137 -11.46 13.95 3.83
N PHE A 138 -11.04 14.23 5.06
CA PHE A 138 -11.90 14.78 6.12
C PHE A 138 -11.59 16.26 6.38
N ASP A 139 -12.55 16.97 6.97
CA ASP A 139 -12.39 18.36 7.39
C ASP A 139 -11.87 18.47 8.84
N ASP A 140 -12.30 17.55 9.72
CA ASP A 140 -11.87 17.49 11.12
C ASP A 140 -11.62 16.04 11.53
N VAL A 141 -10.53 15.81 12.26
CA VAL A 141 -10.21 14.50 12.85
C VAL A 141 -9.69 14.72 14.27
N ARG A 142 -10.38 14.13 15.26
CA ARG A 142 -10.03 14.23 16.68
C ARG A 142 -10.04 12.85 17.30
N TYR A 143 -9.09 12.57 18.19
CA TYR A 143 -9.06 11.35 18.97
C TYR A 143 -8.43 11.58 20.35
N GLU A 144 -8.78 10.74 21.31
CA GLU A 144 -8.22 10.79 22.66
C GLU A 144 -8.08 9.37 23.22
N VAL A 145 -6.98 9.13 23.93
CA VAL A 145 -6.71 7.86 24.62
C VAL A 145 -6.15 8.20 26.01
N LYS A 146 -7.02 8.17 27.02
CA LYS A 146 -6.72 8.49 28.43
C LYS A 146 -7.27 7.41 29.36
N GLN A 147 -6.91 7.48 30.64
CA GLN A 147 -7.38 6.54 31.66
C GLN A 147 -8.91 6.55 31.82
N ASN A 148 -9.56 7.69 31.59
CA ASN A 148 -10.99 7.89 31.81
C ASN A 148 -11.79 8.28 30.54
N SER A 149 -11.15 8.30 29.37
CA SER A 149 -11.77 8.73 28.11
C SER A 149 -11.07 8.10 26.92
N SER A 150 -11.85 7.57 25.98
CA SER A 150 -11.37 7.05 24.71
C SER A 150 -12.40 7.38 23.63
N PHE A 151 -12.02 8.17 22.62
CA PHE A 151 -12.90 8.47 21.50
C PHE A 151 -12.10 8.72 20.22
N TYR A 152 -12.80 8.62 19.10
CA TYR A 152 -12.40 9.22 17.84
C TYR A 152 -13.63 9.91 17.23
N SER A 153 -13.40 10.93 16.42
CA SER A 153 -14.42 11.65 15.68
C SER A 153 -13.78 12.12 14.38
N VAL A 154 -14.43 11.83 13.26
CA VAL A 154 -14.10 12.40 11.95
C VAL A 154 -15.30 13.22 11.48
N ASP A 155 -15.06 14.30 10.76
CA ASP A 155 -16.11 15.09 10.15
C ASP A 155 -15.78 15.46 8.70
N SER A 156 -16.83 15.63 7.90
CA SER A 156 -16.76 16.07 6.51
C SER A 156 -18.03 16.81 6.14
N GLU A 157 -17.91 17.86 5.34
CA GLU A 157 -19.01 18.64 4.78
C GLU A 157 -19.94 17.80 3.91
N GLU A 158 -19.43 16.71 3.33
CA GLU A 158 -20.18 15.72 2.56
C GLU A 158 -20.83 14.62 3.41
N GLY A 159 -20.46 14.50 4.69
CA GLY A 159 -20.85 13.39 5.54
C GLY A 159 -22.37 13.21 5.65
N ALA A 160 -22.87 11.99 5.42
CA ALA A 160 -24.29 11.64 5.56
C ALA A 160 -24.85 11.98 6.96
N TRP A 161 -23.99 11.91 7.99
CA TRP A 161 -24.33 12.27 9.38
C TRP A 161 -24.64 13.77 9.57
N ASN A 162 -24.28 14.63 8.60
CA ASN A 162 -24.48 16.08 8.65
C ASN A 162 -25.71 16.57 7.87
N THR A 163 -26.60 15.69 7.43
CA THR A 163 -27.84 16.09 6.72
C THR A 163 -28.76 17.00 7.55
N GLY A 164 -28.70 16.90 8.88
CA GLY A 164 -29.42 17.78 9.82
C GLY A 164 -28.57 18.87 10.47
N ARG A 165 -27.29 19.03 10.08
CA ARG A 165 -26.38 20.01 10.70
C ARG A 165 -26.86 21.43 10.40
N VAL A 166 -26.87 22.30 11.41
CA VAL A 166 -27.08 23.74 11.22
C VAL A 166 -25.77 24.36 10.79
N GLU A 167 -25.77 25.01 9.63
CA GLU A 167 -24.57 25.60 9.00
C GLU A 167 -24.77 27.11 8.84
N GLU A 168 -23.68 27.88 8.92
CA GLU A 168 -23.71 29.31 8.57
C GLU A 168 -24.13 29.46 7.10
N GLY A 169 -25.14 30.31 6.84
CA GLY A 169 -25.74 30.42 5.51
C GLY A 169 -26.79 29.35 5.16
N GLY A 170 -26.99 28.34 6.03
CA GLY A 170 -27.98 27.27 5.88
C GLY A 170 -27.42 25.99 5.25
N ASN A 171 -27.99 24.84 5.63
CA ASN A 171 -27.59 23.54 5.09
C ASN A 171 -28.28 23.30 3.73
N LEU A 172 -27.50 23.30 2.66
CA LEU A 172 -27.99 23.14 1.29
C LEU A 172 -28.18 21.67 0.87
N ALA A 173 -28.25 20.76 1.84
CA ALA A 173 -28.24 19.31 1.64
C ALA A 173 -27.00 18.87 0.84
N ASN A 174 -27.18 18.32 -0.36
CA ASN A 174 -26.10 17.84 -1.25
C ASN A 174 -24.99 17.08 -0.51
N LYS A 175 -25.39 16.27 0.48
CA LYS A 175 -24.51 15.37 1.23
C LYS A 175 -24.44 14.05 0.48
N THR A 176 -23.32 13.37 0.61
CA THR A 176 -23.14 12.03 0.05
C THR A 176 -23.86 11.04 0.95
N ALA A 177 -24.73 10.19 0.41
CA ALA A 177 -25.37 9.15 1.20
C ALA A 177 -24.34 8.06 1.55
N TYR A 178 -24.60 7.28 2.60
CA TYR A 178 -23.81 6.07 2.87
C TYR A 178 -23.80 5.17 1.63
N LYS A 179 -22.60 4.72 1.21
CA LYS A 179 -22.40 3.94 -0.02
C LYS A 179 -22.89 4.62 -1.30
N GLY A 180 -23.03 5.94 -1.31
CA GLY A 180 -23.61 6.73 -2.40
C GLY A 180 -22.62 7.63 -3.15
N GLY A 181 -21.33 7.54 -2.85
CA GLY A 181 -20.30 8.44 -3.38
C GLY A 181 -19.79 8.11 -4.78
N TYR A 182 -20.16 6.96 -5.36
CA TYR A 182 -19.69 6.54 -6.68
C TYR A 182 -20.78 6.77 -7.75
N PHE A 183 -20.75 7.81 -8.58
CA PHE A 183 -19.83 8.95 -8.63
C PHE A 183 -20.59 10.23 -9.05
N PRO A 184 -21.56 10.70 -8.23
CA PRO A 184 -22.43 11.81 -8.61
C PRO A 184 -21.62 13.08 -8.90
N VAL A 185 -22.05 13.85 -9.90
CA VAL A 185 -21.42 15.14 -10.23
C VAL A 185 -21.67 16.18 -9.13
N SER A 186 -20.86 17.24 -9.12
CA SER A 186 -21.14 18.44 -8.32
C SER A 186 -22.57 18.95 -8.58
N PRO A 187 -23.28 19.46 -7.54
CA PRO A 187 -22.75 19.90 -6.26
C PRO A 187 -22.70 18.83 -5.16
N VAL A 188 -22.96 17.55 -5.43
CA VAL A 188 -22.83 16.49 -4.41
C VAL A 188 -21.36 16.20 -4.12
N ASP A 189 -20.55 16.00 -5.17
CA ASP A 189 -19.09 15.94 -5.08
C ASP A 189 -18.50 17.34 -4.76
N LYS A 190 -17.93 17.47 -3.55
CA LYS A 190 -17.27 18.68 -3.03
C LYS A 190 -15.75 18.62 -3.14
N THR A 191 -15.18 17.47 -3.50
CA THR A 191 -13.73 17.26 -3.57
C THR A 191 -13.19 17.25 -5.00
N ALA A 192 -14.02 17.48 -6.03
CA ALA A 192 -13.61 17.53 -7.43
C ALA A 192 -12.39 18.42 -7.68
N ASP A 193 -12.43 19.69 -7.29
CA ASP A 193 -11.31 20.62 -7.52
C ASP A 193 -10.05 20.23 -6.71
N LEU A 194 -10.23 19.74 -5.48
CA LEU A 194 -9.12 19.24 -4.66
C LEU A 194 -8.48 17.99 -5.29
N ARG A 195 -9.28 17.08 -5.85
CA ARG A 195 -8.78 15.91 -6.60
C ARG A 195 -8.04 16.31 -7.86
N ASP A 196 -8.51 17.31 -8.57
CA ASP A 196 -7.83 17.83 -9.75
C ASP A 196 -6.48 18.44 -9.35
N ASP A 197 -6.41 19.17 -8.23
CA ASP A 197 -5.15 19.71 -7.72
C ASP A 197 -4.16 18.62 -7.28
N ILE A 198 -4.64 17.57 -6.59
CA ILE A 198 -3.84 16.38 -6.30
C ILE A 198 -3.32 15.78 -7.62
N SER A 199 -4.19 15.63 -8.61
CA SER A 199 -3.87 15.00 -9.90
C SER A 199 -2.77 15.79 -10.64
N LEU A 200 -2.87 17.12 -10.69
CA LEU A 200 -1.87 17.97 -11.31
C LEU A 200 -0.50 17.84 -10.62
N LYS A 201 -0.46 17.85 -9.29
CA LYS A 201 0.80 17.68 -8.52
C LYS A 201 1.43 16.30 -8.69
N LEU A 202 0.61 15.25 -8.83
CA LEU A 202 1.09 13.90 -9.15
C LEU A 202 1.75 13.86 -10.53
N ILE A 203 1.12 14.49 -11.53
CA ILE A 203 1.66 14.61 -12.89
C ILE A 203 2.97 15.40 -12.89
N GLU A 204 3.02 16.54 -12.20
CA GLU A 204 4.23 17.36 -12.04
C GLU A 204 5.37 16.58 -11.37
N SER A 205 5.04 15.63 -10.49
CA SER A 205 5.99 14.75 -9.80
C SER A 205 6.31 13.46 -10.56
N GLY A 206 5.87 13.36 -11.83
CA GLY A 206 6.26 12.31 -12.77
C GLY A 206 5.34 11.09 -12.84
N LEU A 207 4.18 11.08 -12.17
CA LEU A 207 3.21 10.00 -12.30
C LEU A 207 2.37 10.17 -13.57
N VAL A 208 2.08 9.07 -14.26
CA VAL A 208 1.19 9.07 -15.43
C VAL A 208 -0.20 8.62 -14.99
N LEU A 209 -1.11 9.57 -14.80
CA LEU A 209 -2.47 9.27 -14.32
C LEU A 209 -3.35 8.64 -15.40
N GLU A 210 -4.26 7.77 -14.95
CA GLU A 210 -5.25 7.10 -15.79
C GLU A 210 -6.66 7.67 -15.56
N ARG A 211 -7.07 7.81 -14.31
CA ARG A 211 -8.38 8.34 -13.90
C ARG A 211 -8.35 8.84 -12.45
N ALA A 212 -9.31 9.68 -12.11
CA ALA A 212 -9.60 10.15 -10.75
C ALA A 212 -11.11 10.20 -10.54
N HIS A 213 -11.60 9.74 -9.39
CA HIS A 213 -13.02 9.81 -9.05
C HIS A 213 -13.26 9.79 -7.54
N HIS A 214 -14.45 10.24 -7.17
CA HIS A 214 -15.02 9.96 -5.87
C HIS A 214 -15.34 8.46 -5.76
N GLU A 215 -15.08 7.89 -4.59
CA GLU A 215 -15.29 6.48 -4.28
C GLU A 215 -16.63 6.24 -3.55
N VAL A 216 -16.95 4.98 -3.23
CA VAL A 216 -18.28 4.60 -2.73
C VAL A 216 -18.69 5.27 -1.41
N GLY A 217 -17.74 5.45 -0.47
CA GLY A 217 -18.03 5.88 0.89
C GLY A 217 -18.34 7.36 1.05
N THR A 218 -19.25 7.69 1.97
CA THR A 218 -19.60 9.08 2.31
C THR A 218 -18.44 9.84 2.93
N GLY A 219 -18.45 11.17 2.82
CA GLY A 219 -17.51 12.01 3.56
C GLY A 219 -16.12 12.03 2.93
N GLY A 220 -16.08 12.02 1.60
CA GLY A 220 -14.87 12.30 0.83
C GLY A 220 -13.97 11.10 0.54
N GLN A 221 -14.49 9.89 0.31
CA GLN A 221 -13.67 8.79 -0.20
C GLN A 221 -13.24 9.06 -1.65
N GLN A 222 -11.97 8.84 -2.00
CA GLN A 222 -11.40 9.12 -3.31
C GLN A 222 -10.53 7.95 -3.80
N GLU A 223 -10.37 7.87 -5.13
CA GLU A 223 -9.36 7.04 -5.80
C GLU A 223 -8.77 7.82 -6.98
N ILE A 224 -7.45 7.74 -7.12
CA ILE A 224 -6.71 8.25 -8.28
C ILE A 224 -5.77 7.16 -8.72
N ASN A 225 -5.92 6.70 -9.96
CA ASN A 225 -5.09 5.65 -10.52
C ASN A 225 -4.00 6.22 -11.40
N TYR A 226 -2.85 5.59 -11.34
CA TYR A 226 -1.70 5.89 -12.17
C TYR A 226 -1.17 4.59 -12.78
N ARG A 227 -0.47 4.76 -13.89
CA ARG A 227 0.09 3.66 -14.66
C ARG A 227 1.02 2.82 -13.78
N PHE A 228 0.95 1.50 -13.98
CA PHE A 228 1.87 0.53 -13.36
C PHE A 228 3.34 0.83 -13.69
N ASP A 229 4.23 0.33 -12.84
CA ASP A 229 5.68 0.27 -13.10
C ASP A 229 6.25 -1.07 -12.59
N THR A 230 7.57 -1.26 -12.66
CA THR A 230 8.24 -2.39 -12.01
C THR A 230 7.96 -2.37 -10.51
N MET A 231 8.09 -3.52 -9.85
CA MET A 231 7.65 -3.70 -8.47
C MET A 231 8.28 -2.69 -7.50
N VAL A 232 9.60 -2.45 -7.60
CA VAL A 232 10.28 -1.48 -6.73
C VAL A 232 9.82 -0.05 -7.01
N HIS A 233 9.73 0.35 -8.29
CA HIS A 233 9.28 1.70 -8.65
C HIS A 233 7.82 1.94 -8.29
N SER A 234 6.97 0.92 -8.40
CA SER A 234 5.57 1.00 -7.95
C SER A 234 5.45 1.22 -6.44
N ALA A 235 6.37 0.64 -5.66
CA ALA A 235 6.44 0.87 -4.22
C ALA A 235 7.01 2.25 -3.87
N ASP A 236 7.98 2.76 -4.64
CA ASP A 236 8.45 4.15 -4.55
C ASP A 236 7.29 5.13 -4.85
N ASP A 237 6.53 4.88 -5.92
CA ASP A 237 5.46 5.75 -6.40
C ASP A 237 4.25 5.79 -5.48
N ILE A 238 3.86 4.70 -4.83
CA ILE A 238 2.74 4.76 -3.87
C ILE A 238 3.10 5.56 -2.61
N LEU A 239 4.36 5.57 -2.19
CA LEU A 239 4.80 6.44 -1.08
C LEU A 239 4.81 7.90 -1.52
N LYS A 240 5.26 8.19 -2.74
CA LYS A 240 5.17 9.52 -3.37
C LYS A 240 3.71 9.98 -3.49
N PHE A 241 2.82 9.09 -3.94
CA PHE A 241 1.38 9.32 -4.05
C PHE A 241 0.77 9.70 -2.70
N LYS A 242 1.00 8.89 -1.66
CA LYS A 242 0.53 9.16 -0.30
C LYS A 242 1.04 10.49 0.24
N TYR A 243 2.30 10.83 -0.04
CA TYR A 243 2.89 12.11 0.35
C TYR A 243 2.18 13.28 -0.34
N ILE A 244 1.97 13.22 -1.66
CA ILE A 244 1.34 14.28 -2.43
C ILE A 244 -0.13 14.46 -2.04
N VAL A 245 -0.89 13.38 -1.91
CA VAL A 245 -2.29 13.42 -1.47
C VAL A 245 -2.43 14.11 -0.11
N LYS A 246 -1.61 13.71 0.87
CA LYS A 246 -1.69 14.26 2.24
C LYS A 246 -1.35 15.75 2.30
N ASN A 247 -0.26 16.16 1.66
CA ASN A 247 0.17 17.56 1.69
C ASN A 247 -0.76 18.46 0.87
N THR A 248 -1.32 17.95 -0.24
CA THR A 248 -2.30 18.72 -1.00
C THR A 248 -3.59 18.88 -0.20
N ALA A 249 -4.08 17.84 0.49
CA ALA A 249 -5.23 17.98 1.38
C ALA A 249 -4.98 19.01 2.49
N GLU A 250 -3.80 19.01 3.11
CA GLU A 250 -3.40 19.98 4.14
C GLU A 250 -3.41 21.41 3.59
N MET A 251 -2.92 21.65 2.38
CA MET A 251 -2.97 22.97 1.73
C MET A 251 -4.40 23.48 1.52
N TRP A 252 -5.36 22.57 1.38
CA TRP A 252 -6.78 22.87 1.27
C TRP A 252 -7.49 22.93 2.64
N GLY A 253 -6.74 22.87 3.74
CA GLY A 253 -7.28 22.89 5.10
C GLY A 253 -8.05 21.61 5.47
N LYS A 254 -7.70 20.48 4.85
CA LYS A 254 -8.32 19.17 5.05
C LYS A 254 -7.26 18.14 5.44
N VAL A 255 -7.69 16.96 5.89
CA VAL A 255 -6.79 15.87 6.31
C VAL A 255 -7.10 14.61 5.51
N ALA A 256 -6.10 14.10 4.78
CA ALA A 256 -6.23 12.83 4.07
C ALA A 256 -5.76 11.63 4.91
N THR A 257 -6.48 10.51 4.84
CA THR A 257 -6.10 9.25 5.47
C THR A 257 -6.23 8.07 4.53
N PHE A 258 -5.27 7.15 4.63
CA PHE A 258 -5.20 5.88 3.90
C PHE A 258 -5.53 4.69 4.81
N MET A 259 -6.11 4.95 5.99
CA MET A 259 -6.44 3.88 6.92
C MET A 259 -7.53 2.97 6.34
N PRO A 260 -7.48 1.65 6.60
CA PRO A 260 -8.36 0.71 5.90
C PRO A 260 -9.86 0.91 6.19
N LYS A 261 -10.21 1.37 7.39
CA LYS A 261 -11.60 1.54 7.82
C LYS A 261 -11.75 2.73 8.76
N PRO A 262 -11.85 3.97 8.23
CA PRO A 262 -12.11 5.16 9.02
C PRO A 262 -13.57 5.28 9.47
N LEU A 263 -14.51 4.75 8.68
CA LEU A 263 -15.95 4.84 8.93
C LEU A 263 -16.55 3.46 9.17
N PHE A 264 -17.21 3.30 10.32
CA PHE A 264 -18.07 2.14 10.57
C PHE A 264 -19.35 2.26 9.74
N GLY A 265 -19.80 1.16 9.13
CA GLY A 265 -21.04 1.14 8.35
C GLY A 265 -20.93 1.67 6.91
N ASP A 266 -19.75 2.12 6.47
CA ASP A 266 -19.50 2.53 5.08
C ASP A 266 -18.27 1.84 4.47
N ASN A 267 -17.98 2.03 3.19
CA ASN A 267 -16.86 1.39 2.50
C ASN A 267 -15.50 1.73 3.13
N GLY A 268 -14.61 0.74 3.17
CA GLY A 268 -13.22 0.93 3.61
C GLY A 268 -12.32 1.34 2.45
N SER A 269 -11.07 1.66 2.74
CA SER A 269 -10.04 1.98 1.74
C SER A 269 -9.12 0.78 1.47
N GLY A 270 -9.13 0.29 0.24
CA GLY A 270 -8.26 -0.77 -0.27
C GLY A 270 -6.99 -0.27 -0.93
N MET A 271 -6.14 -1.23 -1.30
CA MET A 271 -5.00 -1.05 -2.19
C MET A 271 -5.03 -2.18 -3.23
N HIS A 272 -6.01 -2.17 -4.14
CA HIS A 272 -6.14 -3.24 -5.14
C HIS A 272 -4.85 -3.31 -5.95
N THR A 273 -4.18 -4.46 -5.92
CA THR A 273 -2.83 -4.58 -6.48
C THR A 273 -2.88 -5.42 -7.75
N HIS A 274 -2.82 -4.74 -8.89
CA HIS A 274 -2.70 -5.37 -10.20
C HIS A 274 -1.30 -5.93 -10.41
N GLN A 275 -1.19 -7.16 -10.94
CA GLN A 275 0.09 -7.86 -11.10
C GLN A 275 0.19 -8.58 -12.45
N SER A 276 1.36 -8.52 -13.08
CA SER A 276 1.71 -9.34 -14.25
C SER A 276 3.21 -9.62 -14.33
N LEU A 277 3.57 -10.80 -14.85
CA LEU A 277 4.95 -11.19 -15.11
C LEU A 277 5.27 -11.14 -16.60
N TRP A 278 6.49 -10.71 -16.93
CA TRP A 278 6.98 -10.54 -18.29
C TRP A 278 8.38 -11.12 -18.45
N LEU A 279 8.67 -11.62 -19.64
CA LEU A 279 9.98 -12.17 -20.00
C LEU A 279 10.37 -11.68 -21.38
N ASN A 280 11.54 -11.09 -21.50
CA ASN A 280 12.09 -10.54 -22.74
C ASN A 280 11.11 -9.57 -23.45
N GLY A 281 10.35 -8.80 -22.66
CA GLY A 281 9.36 -7.85 -23.18
C GLY A 281 8.03 -8.45 -23.61
N GLU A 282 7.79 -9.75 -23.39
CA GLU A 282 6.52 -10.42 -23.70
C GLU A 282 5.72 -10.77 -22.43
N PRO A 283 4.36 -10.62 -22.45
CA PRO A 283 3.52 -10.90 -21.30
C PRO A 283 3.34 -12.41 -21.07
N LEU A 284 3.46 -12.86 -19.83
CA LEU A 284 3.35 -14.28 -19.49
C LEU A 284 1.97 -14.71 -19.01
N PHE A 285 1.09 -13.78 -18.70
CA PHE A 285 -0.17 -14.08 -18.00
C PHE A 285 -1.35 -14.42 -18.92
N TYR A 286 -1.19 -14.29 -20.23
CA TYR A 286 -2.27 -14.50 -21.19
C TYR A 286 -2.24 -15.88 -21.86
N ASP A 287 -3.40 -16.53 -21.90
CA ASP A 287 -3.69 -17.65 -22.78
C ASP A 287 -5.18 -17.61 -23.13
N GLU A 288 -5.52 -17.59 -24.43
CA GLU A 288 -6.91 -17.55 -24.92
C GLU A 288 -7.75 -18.74 -24.43
N LYS A 289 -7.13 -19.89 -24.19
CA LYS A 289 -7.83 -21.12 -23.78
C LYS A 289 -8.09 -21.21 -22.28
N GLY A 290 -7.37 -20.42 -21.49
CA GLY A 290 -7.48 -20.47 -20.04
C GLY A 290 -8.69 -19.73 -19.51
N TYR A 291 -9.14 -20.11 -18.31
CA TYR A 291 -10.21 -19.41 -17.63
C TYR A 291 -9.88 -17.91 -17.46
N GLY A 292 -10.81 -17.03 -17.84
CA GLY A 292 -10.59 -15.58 -17.83
C GLY A 292 -9.47 -15.10 -18.76
N GLY A 293 -8.99 -15.94 -19.68
CA GLY A 293 -7.86 -15.66 -20.56
C GLY A 293 -6.49 -15.76 -19.86
N LEU A 294 -6.37 -16.57 -18.81
CA LEU A 294 -5.15 -16.75 -18.02
C LEU A 294 -4.30 -17.93 -18.50
N SER A 295 -2.98 -17.74 -18.59
CA SER A 295 -2.03 -18.84 -18.79
C SER A 295 -1.90 -19.73 -17.56
N ASP A 296 -1.28 -20.90 -17.73
CA ASP A 296 -0.88 -21.77 -16.61
C ASP A 296 0.03 -21.04 -15.61
N ILE A 297 0.95 -20.18 -16.10
CA ILE A 297 1.82 -19.36 -15.24
C ILE A 297 0.99 -18.46 -14.34
N ALA A 298 0.00 -17.75 -14.90
CA ALA A 298 -0.87 -16.89 -14.10
C ALA A 298 -1.74 -17.71 -13.14
N ARG A 299 -2.26 -18.86 -13.58
CA ARG A 299 -3.06 -19.76 -12.73
C ARG A 299 -2.26 -20.27 -11.53
N TRP A 300 -1.02 -20.71 -11.73
CA TRP A 300 -0.15 -21.15 -10.64
C TRP A 300 0.29 -20.00 -9.74
N TYR A 301 0.50 -18.81 -10.30
CA TYR A 301 0.77 -17.60 -9.51
C TYR A 301 -0.39 -17.28 -8.55
N ILE A 302 -1.64 -17.36 -9.05
CA ILE A 302 -2.86 -17.25 -8.22
C ILE A 302 -2.88 -18.36 -7.17
N GLY A 303 -2.58 -19.61 -7.54
CA GLY A 303 -2.54 -20.74 -6.62
C GLY A 303 -1.58 -20.51 -5.44
N GLY A 304 -0.37 -20.01 -5.72
CA GLY A 304 0.60 -19.62 -4.69
C GLY A 304 0.09 -18.49 -3.80
N LEU A 305 -0.45 -17.41 -4.38
CA LEU A 305 -1.03 -16.30 -3.62
C LEU A 305 -2.17 -16.76 -2.70
N LEU A 306 -3.09 -17.60 -3.18
CA LEU A 306 -4.21 -18.10 -2.37
C LEU A 306 -3.75 -19.05 -1.28
N LYS A 307 -2.80 -19.96 -1.58
CA LYS A 307 -2.22 -20.89 -0.61
C LYS A 307 -1.57 -20.14 0.56
N HIS A 308 -0.79 -19.10 0.25
CA HIS A 308 -0.01 -18.34 1.23
C HIS A 308 -0.73 -17.08 1.74
N ALA A 309 -2.00 -16.87 1.35
CA ALA A 309 -2.70 -15.62 1.60
C ALA A 309 -2.69 -15.22 3.08
N ALA A 310 -2.93 -16.16 4.00
CA ALA A 310 -2.94 -15.88 5.44
C ALA A 310 -1.62 -15.28 5.94
N ALA A 311 -0.47 -15.79 5.46
CA ALA A 311 0.86 -15.25 5.78
C ALA A 311 1.16 -13.94 5.02
N VAL A 312 0.76 -13.84 3.75
CA VAL A 312 0.92 -12.61 2.94
C VAL A 312 0.17 -11.42 3.56
N LEU A 313 -1.02 -11.67 4.14
CA LEU A 313 -1.84 -10.64 4.80
C LEU A 313 -1.15 -10.01 6.01
N ALA A 314 -0.15 -10.67 6.62
CA ALA A 314 0.68 -10.05 7.65
C ALA A 314 1.48 -8.84 7.12
N PHE A 315 1.75 -8.77 5.82
CA PHE A 315 2.44 -7.65 5.16
C PHE A 315 1.48 -6.77 4.36
N THR A 316 0.45 -7.34 3.71
CA THR A 316 -0.49 -6.58 2.86
C THR A 316 -1.67 -5.96 3.62
N ASN A 317 -1.97 -6.48 4.81
CA ASN A 317 -3.02 -6.00 5.71
C ASN A 317 -2.48 -5.88 7.15
N PRO A 318 -1.44 -5.06 7.34
CA PRO A 318 -0.53 -5.22 8.47
C PRO A 318 -0.94 -4.44 9.72
N THR A 319 -2.20 -4.02 9.83
CA THR A 319 -2.68 -3.23 10.98
C THR A 319 -3.94 -3.83 11.58
N LEU A 320 -4.22 -3.49 12.84
CA LEU A 320 -5.49 -3.86 13.49
C LEU A 320 -6.72 -3.33 12.72
N ASN A 321 -6.60 -2.16 12.08
CA ASN A 321 -7.69 -1.53 11.35
C ASN A 321 -7.96 -2.21 9.99
N SER A 322 -6.97 -2.90 9.40
CA SER A 322 -7.13 -3.75 8.21
C SER A 322 -8.26 -4.78 8.40
N TYR A 323 -8.31 -5.41 9.57
CA TYR A 323 -9.31 -6.43 9.91
C TYR A 323 -10.69 -5.84 10.28
N LYS A 324 -10.82 -4.51 10.31
CA LYS A 324 -12.12 -3.82 10.34
C LYS A 324 -12.66 -3.56 8.93
N ARG A 325 -11.79 -3.56 7.91
CA ARG A 325 -12.16 -3.54 6.49
C ARG A 325 -12.53 -4.92 5.97
N LEU A 326 -11.74 -5.95 6.31
CA LEU A 326 -11.95 -7.34 5.87
C LEU A 326 -13.13 -8.02 6.58
N VAL A 327 -14.33 -7.46 6.41
CA VAL A 327 -15.60 -7.96 6.92
C VAL A 327 -16.64 -8.00 5.81
N LYS A 328 -17.66 -8.86 5.94
CA LYS A 328 -18.72 -9.00 4.93
C LYS A 328 -19.51 -7.69 4.74
N GLY A 329 -19.90 -7.37 3.50
CA GLY A 329 -20.87 -6.31 3.17
C GLY A 329 -20.33 -4.96 2.63
N TYR A 330 -19.03 -4.83 2.36
CA TYR A 330 -18.39 -3.56 1.97
C TYR A 330 -17.41 -3.68 0.79
N GLU A 331 -17.66 -4.59 -0.15
CA GLU A 331 -16.78 -4.88 -1.32
C GLU A 331 -15.33 -5.31 -0.96
N ALA A 332 -15.06 -5.54 0.33
CA ALA A 332 -13.82 -6.11 0.81
C ALA A 332 -13.84 -7.64 0.63
N PRO A 333 -12.73 -8.24 0.15
CA PRO A 333 -12.69 -9.67 -0.06
C PRO A 333 -12.39 -10.40 1.25
N VAL A 334 -13.34 -11.22 1.70
CA VAL A 334 -13.14 -12.14 2.82
C VAL A 334 -12.92 -13.59 2.37
N ASN A 335 -13.29 -13.88 1.13
CA ASN A 335 -13.24 -15.20 0.51
C ASN A 335 -11.97 -15.33 -0.35
N LEU A 336 -11.08 -16.27 -0.03
CA LEU A 336 -9.85 -16.55 -0.76
C LEU A 336 -10.11 -17.38 -2.03
N VAL A 337 -10.85 -16.78 -2.95
CA VAL A 337 -11.14 -17.33 -4.27
C VAL A 337 -10.71 -16.36 -5.36
N TYR A 338 -10.63 -16.88 -6.58
CA TYR A 338 -10.43 -16.08 -7.77
C TYR A 338 -11.62 -16.18 -8.72
N SER A 339 -11.91 -15.11 -9.45
CA SER A 339 -13.01 -15.09 -10.43
C SER A 339 -12.83 -13.97 -11.46
N ALA A 340 -13.32 -14.21 -12.68
CA ALA A 340 -13.31 -13.26 -13.77
C ALA A 340 -14.40 -12.20 -13.60
N GLY A 341 -14.01 -10.93 -13.54
CA GLY A 341 -14.94 -9.80 -13.41
C GLY A 341 -15.62 -9.63 -12.04
N ASN A 342 -15.49 -10.57 -11.11
CA ASN A 342 -16.18 -10.55 -9.81
C ASN A 342 -15.41 -9.74 -8.75
N ARG A 343 -16.01 -8.66 -8.23
CA ARG A 343 -15.42 -7.79 -7.20
C ARG A 343 -15.49 -8.36 -5.78
N SER A 344 -16.30 -9.40 -5.54
CA SER A 344 -16.42 -10.07 -4.24
C SER A 344 -15.29 -11.06 -3.96
N ALA A 345 -14.53 -11.44 -5.00
CA ALA A 345 -13.39 -12.37 -4.91
C ALA A 345 -12.12 -11.68 -4.40
N ALA A 346 -11.26 -12.43 -3.69
CA ALA A 346 -9.95 -11.93 -3.28
C ALA A 346 -9.04 -11.63 -4.46
N ILE A 347 -9.04 -12.50 -5.48
CA ILE A 347 -8.29 -12.26 -6.72
C ILE A 347 -9.28 -12.10 -7.88
N ARG A 348 -9.40 -10.88 -8.38
CA ARG A 348 -10.22 -10.59 -9.56
C ARG A 348 -9.35 -10.71 -10.83
N ILE A 349 -9.93 -11.23 -11.91
CA ILE A 349 -9.34 -11.14 -13.25
C ILE A 349 -10.08 -10.03 -14.00
N PRO A 350 -9.47 -8.86 -14.22
CA PRO A 350 -10.11 -7.78 -14.96
C PRO A 350 -10.47 -8.19 -16.39
N ILE A 351 -11.63 -7.75 -16.86
CA ILE A 351 -12.07 -7.97 -18.25
C ILE A 351 -11.31 -6.99 -19.14
N THR A 352 -10.30 -7.49 -19.84
CA THR A 352 -9.37 -6.69 -20.66
C THR A 352 -9.42 -7.05 -22.15
N GLY A 353 -10.41 -7.86 -22.55
CA GLY A 353 -10.53 -8.38 -23.91
C GLY A 353 -9.41 -9.38 -24.24
N THR A 354 -8.99 -9.38 -25.51
CA THR A 354 -8.02 -10.33 -26.08
C THR A 354 -6.60 -9.79 -26.14
N ASN A 355 -6.32 -8.57 -25.65
CA ASN A 355 -4.97 -8.01 -25.66
C ASN A 355 -4.08 -8.71 -24.61
N PRO A 356 -3.05 -9.49 -25.01
CA PRO A 356 -2.20 -10.20 -24.06
C PRO A 356 -1.49 -9.27 -23.08
N LYS A 357 -1.10 -8.07 -23.54
CA LYS A 357 -0.37 -7.06 -22.75
C LYS A 357 -1.20 -6.45 -21.62
N ALA A 358 -2.53 -6.54 -21.72
CA ALA A 358 -3.43 -6.02 -20.69
C ALA A 358 -3.84 -7.10 -19.67
N LYS A 359 -3.50 -8.37 -19.92
CA LYS A 359 -3.88 -9.48 -19.03
C LYS A 359 -3.06 -9.43 -17.75
N ARG A 360 -3.76 -9.45 -16.63
CA ARG A 360 -3.23 -9.31 -15.28
C ARG A 360 -4.19 -9.92 -14.27
N ILE A 361 -3.73 -10.10 -13.06
CA ILE A 361 -4.58 -10.38 -11.89
C ILE A 361 -4.72 -9.13 -11.05
N GLU A 362 -5.71 -9.07 -10.17
CA GLU A 362 -5.95 -8.00 -9.21
C GLU A 362 -6.17 -8.62 -7.83
N PHE A 363 -5.19 -8.48 -6.93
CA PHE A 363 -5.37 -8.91 -5.55
C PHE A 363 -6.02 -7.76 -4.76
N ARG A 364 -7.25 -7.97 -4.30
CA ARG A 364 -8.12 -6.93 -3.71
C ARG A 364 -8.02 -6.82 -2.19
N ALA A 365 -7.42 -7.83 -1.55
CA ALA A 365 -7.28 -7.87 -0.09
C ALA A 365 -6.37 -6.76 0.46
N PRO A 366 -5.21 -6.44 -0.15
CA PRO A 366 -4.28 -5.45 0.40
C PRO A 366 -4.94 -4.10 0.70
N ASP A 367 -4.37 -3.39 1.67
CA ASP A 367 -4.71 -2.01 2.00
C ASP A 367 -3.43 -1.16 2.16
N ALA A 368 -3.58 0.17 2.08
CA ALA A 368 -2.46 1.10 2.05
C ALA A 368 -1.92 1.47 3.45
N SER A 369 -2.15 0.62 4.46
CA SER A 369 -1.85 0.93 5.87
C SER A 369 -0.42 0.64 6.33
N GLY A 370 0.35 -0.12 5.56
CA GLY A 370 1.74 -0.45 5.91
C GLY A 370 2.75 -0.22 4.80
N ASN A 371 3.67 -1.17 4.66
CA ASN A 371 4.87 -1.04 3.85
C ASN A 371 4.70 -1.64 2.45
N PRO A 372 4.66 -0.83 1.38
CA PRO A 372 4.41 -1.32 0.03
C PRO A 372 5.55 -2.20 -0.50
N TYR A 373 6.82 -1.94 -0.10
CA TYR A 373 7.95 -2.76 -0.55
C TYR A 373 7.81 -4.20 -0.03
N LEU A 374 7.50 -4.37 1.25
CA LEU A 374 7.30 -5.69 1.86
C LEU A 374 6.02 -6.34 1.33
N ALA A 375 4.94 -5.58 1.20
CA ALA A 375 3.65 -6.07 0.71
C ALA A 375 3.76 -6.60 -0.73
N PHE A 376 4.45 -5.89 -1.63
CA PHE A 376 4.61 -6.33 -3.02
C PHE A 376 5.59 -7.50 -3.14
N ALA A 377 6.71 -7.46 -2.40
CA ALA A 377 7.65 -8.56 -2.36
C ALA A 377 6.99 -9.85 -1.83
N ALA A 378 6.21 -9.78 -0.75
CA ALA A 378 5.51 -10.96 -0.20
C ALA A 378 4.51 -11.55 -1.20
N GLN A 379 3.74 -10.71 -1.90
CA GLN A 379 2.83 -11.15 -2.96
C GLN A 379 3.59 -11.85 -4.11
N MET A 380 4.68 -11.24 -4.59
CA MET A 380 5.46 -11.84 -5.67
C MET A 380 6.09 -13.16 -5.26
N MET A 381 6.68 -13.24 -4.06
CA MET A 381 7.30 -14.47 -3.56
C MET A 381 6.27 -15.60 -3.42
N ALA A 382 5.06 -15.31 -2.93
CA ALA A 382 3.97 -16.28 -2.87
C ALA A 382 3.56 -16.77 -4.27
N GLY A 383 3.41 -15.86 -5.23
CA GLY A 383 3.09 -16.22 -6.60
C GLY A 383 4.19 -17.04 -7.29
N LEU A 384 5.47 -16.75 -7.01
CA LEU A 384 6.60 -17.53 -7.52
C LEU A 384 6.68 -18.93 -6.92
N ASP A 385 6.39 -19.10 -5.63
CA ASP A 385 6.24 -20.44 -5.03
C ASP A 385 5.14 -21.23 -5.74
N GLY A 386 4.01 -20.56 -6.00
CA GLY A 386 2.91 -21.03 -6.83
C GLY A 386 3.38 -21.65 -8.15
N ILE A 387 4.12 -20.87 -8.95
CA ILE A 387 4.64 -21.29 -10.25
C ILE A 387 5.63 -22.46 -10.10
N LYS A 388 6.57 -22.36 -9.16
CA LYS A 388 7.62 -23.39 -8.97
C LYS A 388 7.03 -24.74 -8.60
N ASN A 389 6.03 -24.74 -7.72
CA ASN A 389 5.39 -25.95 -7.22
C ASN A 389 4.13 -26.33 -8.02
N ARG A 390 3.78 -25.57 -9.06
CA ARG A 390 2.57 -25.73 -9.88
C ARG A 390 1.31 -25.87 -9.02
N ILE A 391 1.20 -25.00 -8.02
CA ILE A 391 0.09 -25.01 -7.07
C ILE A 391 -1.17 -24.63 -7.84
N GLU A 392 -2.13 -25.54 -7.89
CA GLU A 392 -3.43 -25.27 -8.51
C GLU A 392 -4.33 -24.54 -7.49
N PRO A 393 -4.92 -23.38 -7.86
CA PRO A 393 -5.96 -22.77 -7.05
C PRO A 393 -7.21 -23.67 -7.06
N HIS A 394 -8.03 -23.59 -6.01
CA HIS A 394 -9.38 -24.17 -6.03
C HIS A 394 -10.18 -23.62 -7.21
N GLU A 395 -11.14 -24.39 -7.75
CA GLU A 395 -11.98 -23.98 -8.88
C GLU A 395 -12.55 -22.55 -8.70
N PRO A 396 -12.59 -21.73 -9.77
CA PRO A 396 -13.08 -20.36 -9.69
C PRO A 396 -14.58 -20.34 -9.36
N VAL A 397 -15.01 -19.29 -8.66
CA VAL A 397 -16.40 -19.16 -8.21
C VAL A 397 -17.06 -17.93 -8.85
N ASP A 398 -17.86 -18.17 -9.89
CA ASP A 398 -18.58 -17.14 -10.65
C ASP A 398 -20.00 -16.91 -10.12
N LYS A 399 -20.09 -16.67 -8.81
CA LYS A 399 -21.33 -16.32 -8.11
C LYS A 399 -21.08 -15.10 -7.22
N ASP A 400 -22.14 -14.43 -6.80
CA ASP A 400 -22.02 -13.46 -5.71
C ASP A 400 -21.61 -14.21 -4.44
N LEU A 401 -20.39 -13.97 -3.97
CA LEU A 401 -19.83 -14.67 -2.82
C LEU A 401 -20.45 -14.23 -1.49
N TYR A 402 -21.18 -13.11 -1.47
CA TYR A 402 -21.90 -12.65 -0.29
C TYR A 402 -23.23 -13.39 -0.10
N GLU A 403 -23.82 -13.91 -1.18
CA GLU A 403 -25.11 -14.61 -1.17
C GLU A 403 -24.99 -16.14 -1.31
N LEU A 404 -23.78 -16.69 -1.19
CA LEU A 404 -23.59 -18.13 -1.24
C LEU A 404 -24.38 -18.85 -0.13
N PRO A 405 -25.04 -19.98 -0.46
CA PRO A 405 -25.65 -20.82 0.55
C PRO A 405 -24.63 -21.17 1.65
N PRO A 406 -25.02 -21.18 2.95
CA PRO A 406 -24.08 -21.43 4.04
C PRO A 406 -23.25 -22.72 3.90
N GLU A 407 -23.80 -23.76 3.29
CA GLU A 407 -23.08 -25.02 3.04
C GLU A 407 -22.02 -24.91 1.94
N GLU A 408 -22.22 -24.09 0.91
CA GLU A 408 -21.20 -23.82 -0.11
C GLU A 408 -20.10 -22.89 0.46
N ALA A 409 -20.50 -21.89 1.24
CA ALA A 409 -19.58 -20.92 1.83
C ALA A 409 -18.57 -21.54 2.83
N LYS A 410 -18.95 -22.62 3.53
CA LYS A 410 -18.06 -23.33 4.48
C LYS A 410 -16.81 -23.92 3.84
N ASN A 411 -16.87 -24.27 2.56
CA ASN A 411 -15.76 -24.91 1.85
C ASN A 411 -14.79 -23.88 1.23
N ILE A 412 -15.08 -22.58 1.36
CA ILE A 412 -14.26 -21.52 0.82
C ILE A 412 -13.29 -21.02 1.91
N PRO A 413 -11.97 -21.15 1.70
CA PRO A 413 -10.99 -20.58 2.63
C PRO A 413 -11.23 -19.09 2.81
N GLN A 414 -11.16 -18.63 4.06
CA GLN A 414 -11.37 -17.24 4.42
C GLN A 414 -10.03 -16.58 4.75
N VAL A 415 -9.98 -15.25 4.65
CA VAL A 415 -8.90 -14.46 5.24
C VAL A 415 -8.87 -14.63 6.77
N PRO A 416 -7.72 -14.45 7.43
CA PRO A 416 -7.63 -14.41 8.89
C PRO A 416 -8.56 -13.34 9.49
N ASN A 417 -9.06 -13.57 10.70
CA ASN A 417 -10.01 -12.66 11.34
C ASN A 417 -9.34 -11.53 12.13
N SER A 418 -8.02 -11.62 12.33
CA SER A 418 -7.26 -10.67 13.12
C SER A 418 -5.82 -10.52 12.61
N LEU A 419 -5.16 -9.42 13.01
CA LEU A 419 -3.74 -9.23 12.77
C LEU A 419 -2.92 -10.35 13.42
N LEU A 420 -3.28 -10.77 14.64
CA LEU A 420 -2.59 -11.85 15.34
C LEU A 420 -2.64 -13.16 14.53
N ASP A 421 -3.82 -13.53 14.02
CA ASP A 421 -4.01 -14.74 13.22
C ASP A 421 -3.10 -14.72 11.97
N SER A 422 -2.95 -13.55 11.32
CA SER A 422 -2.06 -13.41 10.16
C SER A 422 -0.58 -13.51 10.52
N LEU A 423 -0.17 -12.99 11.69
CA LEU A 423 1.21 -13.10 12.18
C LEU A 423 1.54 -14.53 12.59
N GLU A 424 0.59 -15.25 13.17
CA GLU A 424 0.74 -16.69 13.45
C GLU A 424 0.82 -17.50 12.15
N ALA A 425 0.00 -17.17 11.14
CA ALA A 425 0.11 -17.77 9.82
C ALA A 425 1.47 -17.49 9.19
N LEU A 426 1.98 -16.25 9.27
CA LEU A 426 3.33 -15.91 8.83
C LEU A 426 4.39 -16.72 9.56
N ARG A 427 4.31 -16.85 10.88
CA ARG A 427 5.26 -17.66 11.66
C ARG A 427 5.27 -19.12 11.21
N ASN A 428 4.12 -19.67 10.86
CA ASN A 428 3.97 -21.07 10.47
C ASN A 428 4.25 -21.34 8.98
N ASP A 429 4.18 -20.31 8.12
CA ASP A 429 4.28 -20.42 6.66
C ASP A 429 5.05 -19.22 6.08
N HIS A 430 6.37 -19.17 6.29
CA HIS A 430 7.25 -18.13 5.74
C HIS A 430 8.40 -18.65 4.87
N GLU A 431 8.56 -19.96 4.72
CA GLU A 431 9.65 -20.56 3.93
C GLU A 431 9.69 -20.03 2.49
N PHE A 432 8.53 -19.79 1.89
CA PHE A 432 8.43 -19.22 0.54
C PHE A 432 9.05 -17.82 0.43
N LEU A 433 9.05 -17.03 1.52
CA LEU A 433 9.63 -15.69 1.58
C LEU A 433 11.17 -15.74 1.70
N LEU A 434 11.71 -16.79 2.31
CA LEU A 434 13.15 -16.96 2.53
C LEU A 434 13.91 -17.34 1.26
N ALA A 435 13.19 -17.79 0.23
CA ALA A 435 13.81 -18.24 -1.01
C ALA A 435 14.63 -17.11 -1.67
N GLY A 436 15.88 -17.42 -2.05
CA GLY A 436 16.81 -16.43 -2.60
C GLY A 436 17.32 -15.39 -1.60
N GLY A 437 17.04 -15.54 -0.29
CA GLY A 437 17.42 -14.57 0.73
C GLY A 437 16.67 -13.22 0.62
N VAL A 438 15.50 -13.24 -0.04
CA VAL A 438 14.67 -12.05 -0.25
C VAL A 438 14.22 -11.49 1.09
N PHE A 439 13.48 -12.28 1.86
CA PHE A 439 13.27 -12.03 3.28
C PHE A 439 14.31 -12.81 4.09
N THR A 440 14.67 -12.30 5.26
CA THR A 440 15.51 -13.01 6.23
C THR A 440 14.67 -13.45 7.42
N PRO A 441 15.06 -14.53 8.13
CA PRO A 441 14.39 -14.91 9.37
C PRO A 441 14.36 -13.77 10.39
N GLU A 442 15.45 -13.01 10.49
CA GLU A 442 15.55 -11.83 11.38
C GLU A 442 14.49 -10.78 11.04
N LEU A 443 14.30 -10.45 9.76
CA LEU A 443 13.29 -9.48 9.32
C LEU A 443 11.88 -9.95 9.68
N ILE A 444 11.58 -11.23 9.43
CA ILE A 444 10.25 -11.80 9.73
C ILE A 444 9.97 -11.77 11.23
N GLU A 445 10.94 -12.18 12.06
CA GLU A 445 10.74 -12.15 13.51
C GLU A 445 10.61 -10.71 14.01
N THR A 446 11.48 -9.80 13.55
CA THR A 446 11.39 -8.36 13.91
C THR A 446 10.02 -7.80 13.53
N TRP A 447 9.48 -8.17 12.38
CA TRP A 447 8.14 -7.74 11.95
C TRP A 447 7.05 -8.24 12.89
N ILE A 448 7.08 -9.53 13.23
CA ILE A 448 6.09 -10.16 14.11
C ILE A 448 6.15 -9.53 15.51
N GLU A 449 7.33 -9.46 16.11
CA GLU A 449 7.55 -8.85 17.43
C GLU A 449 7.09 -7.39 17.44
N TYR A 450 7.50 -6.61 16.44
CA TYR A 450 7.11 -5.21 16.33
C TYR A 450 5.59 -5.03 16.35
N LYS A 451 4.86 -5.82 15.55
CA LYS A 451 3.39 -5.73 15.46
C LYS A 451 2.70 -6.18 16.74
N ILE A 452 3.22 -7.21 17.40
CA ILE A 452 2.69 -7.68 18.67
C ILE A 452 2.86 -6.61 19.75
N GLU A 453 4.07 -6.09 19.93
CA GLU A 453 4.41 -5.17 21.01
C GLU A 453 3.86 -3.75 20.81
N ASN A 454 3.83 -3.26 19.57
CA ASN A 454 3.50 -1.86 19.29
C ASN A 454 2.06 -1.64 18.81
N GLU A 455 1.34 -2.69 18.40
CA GLU A 455 -0.05 -2.58 17.96
C GLU A 455 -0.99 -3.47 18.79
N ILE A 456 -0.76 -4.79 18.81
CA ILE A 456 -1.70 -5.75 19.41
C ILE A 456 -1.76 -5.64 20.93
N GLN A 457 -0.63 -5.69 21.63
CA GLN A 457 -0.62 -5.57 23.10
C GLN A 457 -1.21 -4.23 23.58
N PRO A 458 -0.84 -3.07 22.97
CA PRO A 458 -1.44 -1.79 23.32
C PRO A 458 -2.97 -1.77 23.17
N ILE A 459 -3.54 -2.28 22.08
CA ILE A 459 -5.00 -2.24 21.91
C ILE A 459 -5.72 -3.19 22.88
N ASN A 460 -5.15 -4.38 23.12
CA ASN A 460 -5.78 -5.40 23.98
C ASN A 460 -5.92 -4.93 25.44
N ALA A 461 -5.04 -4.03 25.89
CA ALA A 461 -5.08 -3.47 27.24
C ALA A 461 -6.01 -2.24 27.38
N ARG A 462 -6.66 -1.79 26.30
CA ARG A 462 -7.49 -0.57 26.28
C ARG A 462 -8.96 -0.93 26.06
N PRO A 463 -9.87 -0.62 27.01
CA PRO A 463 -11.30 -0.85 26.83
C PRO A 463 -11.85 -0.10 25.61
N HIS A 464 -12.66 -0.78 24.79
CA HIS A 464 -13.31 -0.17 23.64
C HIS A 464 -14.63 0.53 24.05
N PRO A 465 -15.00 1.68 23.46
CA PRO A 465 -16.24 2.39 23.81
C PRO A 465 -17.51 1.51 23.78
N TYR A 466 -17.59 0.60 22.80
CA TYR A 466 -18.71 -0.35 22.68
C TYR A 466 -18.81 -1.36 23.84
N GLU A 467 -17.72 -1.63 24.57
CA GLU A 467 -17.78 -2.49 25.76
C GLU A 467 -18.59 -1.87 26.89
N TYR A 468 -18.69 -0.53 26.97
CA TYR A 468 -19.54 0.13 27.95
C TYR A 468 -21.03 -0.08 27.64
N GLU A 469 -21.40 -0.07 26.36
CA GLU A 469 -22.77 -0.42 25.94
C GLU A 469 -23.12 -1.87 26.29
N LEU A 470 -22.18 -2.79 26.11
CA LEU A 470 -22.39 -4.21 26.38
C LEU A 470 -22.33 -4.58 27.87
N TYR A 471 -21.41 -3.97 28.62
CA TYR A 471 -20.98 -4.50 29.91
C TYR A 471 -21.00 -3.50 31.08
N PHE A 472 -21.35 -2.23 30.89
CA PHE A 472 -21.28 -1.25 32.00
C PHE A 472 -22.26 -1.57 33.14
N GLY A 473 -23.42 -2.15 32.82
CA GLY A 473 -24.48 -2.45 33.78
C GLY A 473 -24.57 -3.91 34.24
N VAL A 474 -23.55 -4.73 33.99
CA VAL A 474 -23.54 -6.18 34.35
C VAL A 474 -23.61 -6.45 35.85
#